data_AF-A0AA38M5S7-F1
#
_entry.id   AF-A0AA38M5S7-F1
#
_cell.length_a   1.000
_cell.length_b   1.000
_cell.length_c   1.000
_cell.angle_alpha   90.00
_cell.angle_beta   90.00
_cell.angle_gamma   90.00
#
_symmetry.space_group_name_H-M   'P 1'
#
loop_
_entity.id
_entity.type
_entity.pdbx_description
1 polymer ?
#
loop_
_entity_poly.entity_id
_entity_poly.type
_entity_poly.pdbx_seq_one_letter_code
_entity_poly.pdbx_strand_id
1 'polypeptide(L)'
;MNVFPDKDHAIILGGVDDIKLSEYVSAVGTLVQPKNVVFASRIANNRICVYLSSKSLVDKVVTDHPVLTIQNHLIDIRRLINPARRIILSNVCPSIPHDIFVNSIKTLGFMVISPMTFLRAGLPGGEYAHVLSFRRQIFVQPDDNIELP
;
A
#
# COMPACT_ATOMS: atom_id res chain seq x y z
N MET A 1 9.71 -16.95 -20.22
CA MET A 1 9.26 -16.58 -18.86
C MET A 1 10.34 -15.70 -18.27
N ASN A 2 10.00 -14.46 -17.91
CA ASN A 2 10.97 -13.59 -17.24
C ASN A 2 11.26 -14.20 -15.86
N VAL A 3 12.51 -14.55 -15.59
CA VAL A 3 12.89 -15.44 -14.48
C VAL A 3 12.78 -14.75 -13.11
N PHE A 4 12.59 -13.42 -13.10
CA PHE A 4 12.59 -12.60 -11.90
C PHE A 4 11.37 -11.67 -11.89
N PRO A 5 10.34 -11.93 -11.05
CA PRO A 5 9.18 -11.06 -10.94
C PRO A 5 9.52 -9.78 -10.14
N ASP A 6 8.93 -8.66 -10.54
CA ASP A 6 9.07 -7.37 -9.84
C ASP A 6 8.13 -7.29 -8.62
N LYS A 7 8.38 -6.38 -7.69
CA LYS A 7 7.66 -6.24 -6.42
C LYS A 7 6.17 -5.94 -6.58
N ASP A 8 5.76 -5.43 -7.73
CA ASP A 8 4.35 -5.22 -8.10
C ASP A 8 3.59 -6.54 -8.40
N HIS A 9 4.31 -7.65 -8.57
CA HIS A 9 3.77 -9.00 -8.70
C HIS A 9 3.47 -9.66 -7.36
N ALA A 10 3.73 -9.00 -6.23
CA ALA A 10 3.59 -9.60 -4.91
C ALA A 10 2.41 -9.07 -4.10
N ILE A 11 1.77 -9.99 -3.37
CA ILE A 11 0.81 -9.72 -2.30
C ILE A 11 1.43 -10.05 -0.93
N ILE A 12 0.91 -9.38 0.09
CA ILE A 12 1.20 -9.58 1.50
C ILE A 12 -0.08 -10.03 2.21
N LEU A 13 0.07 -11.05 3.06
CA LEU A 13 -0.96 -11.52 3.98
C LEU A 13 -0.46 -11.43 5.42
N GLY A 14 -1.39 -11.22 6.36
CA GLY A 14 -1.11 -11.37 7.78
C GLY A 14 -0.78 -12.83 8.12
N GLY A 15 0.32 -13.04 8.84
CA GLY A 15 0.73 -14.34 9.37
C GLY A 15 -0.03 -14.66 10.66
N VAL A 16 -0.42 -15.91 10.78
CA VAL A 16 -0.88 -16.56 12.01
C VAL A 16 0.15 -17.65 12.32
N ASP A 17 0.53 -17.78 13.59
CA ASP A 17 1.65 -18.63 13.99
C ASP A 17 1.39 -20.12 13.74
N ASP A 18 0.14 -20.54 13.91
CA ASP A 18 -0.26 -21.95 13.77
C ASP A 18 -0.59 -22.37 12.33
N ILE A 19 -0.65 -21.41 11.39
CA ILE A 19 -0.96 -21.68 9.98
C ILE A 19 0.34 -21.86 9.18
N LYS A 20 0.48 -22.99 8.48
CA LYS A 20 1.69 -23.27 7.69
C LYS A 20 1.71 -22.48 6.39
N LEU A 21 2.91 -22.17 5.87
CA LEU A 21 3.08 -21.48 4.58
C LEU A 21 2.37 -22.20 3.43
N SER A 22 2.34 -23.53 3.44
CA SER A 22 1.64 -24.35 2.44
C SER A 22 0.13 -24.06 2.37
N GLU A 23 -0.49 -23.69 3.50
CA GLU A 23 -1.91 -23.40 3.56
C GLU A 23 -2.23 -22.02 2.98
N TYR A 24 -1.36 -21.04 3.23
CA TYR A 24 -1.41 -19.75 2.53
C TYR A 24 -1.28 -19.93 1.02
N VAL A 25 -0.29 -20.70 0.59
CA VAL A 25 -0.05 -20.96 -0.84
C VAL A 25 -1.24 -21.69 -1.46
N SER A 26 -1.81 -22.68 -0.77
CA SER A 26 -2.99 -23.39 -1.24
C SER A 26 -4.20 -22.47 -1.36
N ALA A 27 -4.48 -21.66 -0.35
CA ALA A 27 -5.63 -20.75 -0.33
C ALA A 27 -5.51 -19.68 -1.43
N VAL A 28 -4.32 -19.08 -1.61
CA VAL A 28 -4.05 -18.16 -2.72
C VAL A 28 -4.16 -18.89 -4.06
N GLY A 29 -3.63 -20.12 -4.16
CA GLY A 29 -3.72 -20.97 -5.34
C GLY A 29 -5.16 -21.30 -5.76
N THR A 30 -6.09 -21.45 -4.81
CA THR A 30 -7.52 -21.61 -5.11
C THR A 30 -8.13 -20.34 -5.75
N LEU A 31 -7.70 -19.15 -5.32
CA LEU A 31 -8.14 -17.88 -5.91
C LEU A 31 -7.60 -17.65 -7.32
N VAL A 32 -6.31 -17.98 -7.54
CA VAL A 32 -5.58 -17.57 -8.76
C VAL A 32 -5.19 -18.72 -9.68
N GLN A 33 -5.51 -19.96 -9.34
CA GLN A 33 -4.94 -21.20 -9.88
C GLN A 33 -3.48 -21.44 -9.42
N PRO A 34 -3.11 -22.68 -9.01
CA PRO A 34 -1.78 -22.96 -8.46
C PRO A 34 -0.61 -22.55 -9.36
N LYS A 35 -0.75 -22.69 -10.68
CA LYS A 35 0.28 -22.32 -11.66
C LYS A 35 0.69 -20.84 -11.63
N ASN A 36 -0.15 -19.99 -11.05
CA ASN A 36 0.07 -18.55 -10.99
C ASN A 36 0.74 -18.11 -9.69
N VAL A 37 1.01 -19.02 -8.75
CA VAL A 37 1.80 -18.75 -7.55
C VAL A 37 3.26 -19.13 -7.84
N VAL A 38 4.16 -18.14 -7.83
CA VAL A 38 5.54 -18.31 -8.33
C VAL A 38 6.55 -18.40 -7.18
N PHE A 39 6.42 -17.52 -6.18
CA PHE A 39 7.26 -17.56 -4.96
C PHE A 39 6.39 -17.32 -3.75
N ALA A 40 6.76 -17.92 -2.61
CA ALA A 40 6.13 -17.62 -1.33
C ALA A 40 7.14 -17.74 -0.19
N SER A 41 7.04 -16.85 0.79
CA SER A 41 7.87 -16.93 2.00
C SER A 41 7.20 -16.23 3.19
N ARG A 42 7.49 -16.70 4.39
CA ARG A 42 7.21 -15.94 5.62
C ARG A 42 8.32 -14.93 5.83
N ILE A 43 7.96 -13.66 5.96
CA ILE A 43 8.85 -12.51 6.11
C ILE A 43 8.67 -11.86 7.49
N ALA A 44 9.53 -10.88 7.78
CA ALA A 44 9.51 -10.14 9.05
C ALA A 44 8.13 -9.53 9.39
N ASN A 45 7.88 -9.38 10.69
CA ASN A 45 6.62 -8.95 11.31
C ASN A 45 5.46 -9.91 11.07
N ASN A 46 5.76 -11.21 11.04
CA ASN A 46 4.80 -12.28 10.84
C ASN A 46 3.89 -12.05 9.63
N ARG A 47 4.49 -11.83 8.45
CA ARG A 47 3.75 -11.63 7.20
C ARG A 47 4.10 -12.72 6.21
N ILE A 48 3.16 -13.05 5.34
CA ILE A 48 3.40 -13.95 4.22
C ILE A 48 3.48 -13.12 2.95
N CYS A 49 4.57 -13.27 2.20
CA CYS A 49 4.73 -12.67 0.89
C CYS A 49 4.52 -13.75 -0.18
N VAL A 50 3.69 -13.47 -1.17
CA VAL A 50 3.42 -14.36 -2.30
C VAL A 50 3.55 -13.59 -3.60
N TYR A 51 4.44 -14.04 -4.48
CA TYR A 51 4.55 -13.54 -5.85
C TYR A 51 3.63 -14.31 -6.77
N LEU A 52 2.86 -13.57 -7.56
CA LEU A 52 1.97 -14.07 -8.60
C LEU A 52 2.62 -13.94 -9.99
N SER A 53 2.04 -14.62 -10.98
CA SER A 53 2.58 -14.65 -12.35
C SER A 53 2.44 -13.34 -13.12
N SER A 54 1.56 -12.41 -12.69
CA SER A 54 1.40 -11.09 -13.30
C SER A 54 0.93 -10.04 -12.29
N LYS A 55 1.29 -8.77 -12.54
CA LYS A 55 0.72 -7.59 -11.85
C LYS A 55 -0.80 -7.55 -11.94
N SER A 56 -1.36 -7.86 -13.11
CA SER A 56 -2.82 -7.87 -13.32
C SER A 56 -3.56 -8.85 -12.41
N LEU A 57 -2.91 -9.98 -12.07
CA LEU A 57 -3.44 -10.93 -11.09
C LEU A 57 -3.43 -10.36 -9.68
N VAL A 58 -2.36 -9.66 -9.29
CA VAL A 58 -2.32 -8.93 -8.01
C VAL A 58 -3.44 -7.90 -7.93
N ASP A 59 -3.62 -7.10 -9.00
CA ASP A 59 -4.66 -6.09 -9.10
C ASP A 59 -6.05 -6.70 -8.86
N LYS A 60 -6.33 -7.81 -9.53
CA LYS A 60 -7.59 -8.53 -9.42
C LYS A 60 -7.81 -9.09 -8.01
N VAL A 61 -6.83 -9.79 -7.45
CA VAL A 61 -6.94 -10.41 -6.12
C VAL A 61 -7.20 -9.36 -5.04
N VAL A 62 -6.45 -8.25 -5.07
CA VAL A 62 -6.58 -7.20 -4.04
C VAL A 62 -7.92 -6.47 -4.14
N THR A 63 -8.48 -6.34 -5.34
CA THR A 63 -9.75 -5.64 -5.58
C THR A 63 -10.95 -6.54 -5.28
N ASP A 64 -10.93 -7.77 -5.79
CA ASP A 64 -12.08 -8.68 -5.74
C ASP A 64 -12.12 -9.49 -4.43
N HIS A 65 -10.95 -9.72 -3.81
CA HIS A 65 -10.78 -10.57 -2.64
C HIS A 65 -9.86 -9.92 -1.59
N PRO A 66 -10.27 -8.77 -0.99
CA PRO A 66 -9.45 -8.05 -0.03
C PRO A 66 -9.17 -8.83 1.26
N VAL A 67 -9.94 -9.88 1.53
CA VAL A 67 -9.81 -10.75 2.70
C VAL A 67 -9.88 -12.21 2.27
N LEU A 68 -9.01 -13.04 2.84
CA LEU A 68 -8.95 -14.49 2.63
C LEU A 68 -9.26 -15.22 3.93
N THR A 69 -10.08 -16.26 3.86
CA THR A 69 -10.35 -17.12 5.02
C THR A 69 -9.41 -18.33 4.99
N ILE A 70 -8.58 -18.50 6.01
CA ILE A 70 -7.70 -19.67 6.18
C ILE A 70 -7.89 -20.23 7.58
N GLN A 71 -8.29 -21.50 7.71
CA GLN A 71 -8.59 -22.14 9.01
C GLN A 71 -9.43 -21.24 9.94
N ASN A 72 -10.54 -20.70 9.43
CA ASN A 72 -11.43 -19.75 10.13
C ASN A 72 -10.84 -18.38 10.52
N HIS A 73 -9.60 -18.07 10.13
CA HIS A 73 -9.02 -16.74 10.29
C HIS A 73 -9.31 -15.88 9.07
N LEU A 74 -9.80 -14.67 9.29
CA LEU A 74 -9.91 -13.64 8.26
C LEU A 74 -8.57 -12.91 8.13
N ILE A 75 -7.95 -13.03 6.97
CA ILE A 75 -6.61 -12.52 6.71
C ILE A 75 -6.68 -11.51 5.58
N ASP A 76 -6.31 -10.26 5.86
CA ASP A 76 -6.24 -9.21 4.86
C ASP A 76 -5.21 -9.54 3.78
N ILE A 77 -5.59 -9.32 2.52
CA ILE A 77 -4.67 -9.30 1.38
C ILE A 77 -4.35 -7.86 1.02
N ARG A 78 -3.05 -7.57 0.89
CA ARG A 78 -2.56 -6.24 0.45
C ARG A 78 -1.49 -6.43 -0.61
N ARG A 79 -1.21 -5.38 -1.38
CA ARG A 79 -0.03 -5.36 -2.25
C ARG A 79 1.24 -5.27 -1.43
N LEU A 80 2.33 -5.84 -1.94
CA LEU A 80 3.66 -5.60 -1.35
C LEU A 80 4.06 -4.12 -1.48
N ILE A 81 3.80 -3.52 -2.64
CA ILE A 81 4.06 -2.10 -2.90
C ILE A 81 2.72 -1.37 -3.00
N ASN A 82 2.56 -0.34 -2.19
CA ASN A 82 1.41 0.55 -2.31
C ASN A 82 1.58 1.38 -3.59
N PRO A 83 0.62 1.36 -4.53
CA PRO A 83 0.69 2.24 -5.67
C PRO A 83 0.71 3.70 -5.22
N ALA A 84 -0.07 4.08 -4.19
CA ALA A 84 -0.17 5.46 -3.75
C ALA A 84 1.21 6.07 -3.40
N ARG A 85 1.60 7.13 -4.11
CA ARG A 85 2.75 7.96 -3.73
C ARG A 85 2.29 9.04 -2.77
N ARG A 86 3.08 9.29 -1.73
CA ARG A 86 2.81 10.33 -0.73
C ARG A 86 3.66 11.55 -1.05
N ILE A 87 3.00 12.68 -1.28
CA ILE A 87 3.64 13.99 -1.39
C ILE A 87 3.58 14.66 -0.01
N ILE A 88 4.70 15.18 0.47
CA ILE A 88 4.79 15.98 1.70
C ILE A 88 5.26 17.37 1.34
N LEU A 89 4.41 18.36 1.59
CA LEU A 89 4.78 19.77 1.49
C LEU A 89 5.28 20.22 2.86
N SER A 90 6.49 20.77 2.91
CA SER A 90 7.11 21.26 4.16
C SER A 90 7.23 22.77 4.15
N ASN A 91 7.32 23.36 5.35
CA ASN A 91 7.42 24.81 5.54
C ASN A 91 6.24 25.59 4.91
N VAL A 92 5.05 24.99 4.93
CA VAL A 92 3.82 25.62 4.43
C VAL A 92 3.22 26.47 5.54
N CYS A 93 2.98 27.75 5.24
CA CYS A 93 2.28 28.65 6.16
C CYS A 93 0.88 28.09 6.51
N PRO A 94 0.52 27.96 7.81
CA PRO A 94 -0.76 27.40 8.21
C PRO A 94 -1.99 28.15 7.67
N SER A 95 -1.87 29.45 7.39
CA SER A 95 -2.97 30.28 6.89
C SER A 95 -3.33 30.06 5.43
N ILE A 96 -2.45 29.44 4.62
CA ILE A 96 -2.72 29.17 3.21
C ILE A 96 -3.68 27.98 3.11
N PRO A 97 -4.84 28.09 2.47
CA PRO A 97 -5.78 26.96 2.34
C PRO A 97 -5.24 25.72 1.62
N HIS A 98 -5.86 24.55 1.84
CA HIS A 98 -5.45 23.27 1.20
C HIS A 98 -5.70 23.25 -0.31
N ASP A 99 -6.81 23.81 -0.75
CA ASP A 99 -7.27 23.84 -2.14
C ASP A 99 -6.26 24.48 -3.08
N ILE A 100 -5.54 25.52 -2.64
CA ILE A 100 -4.45 26.14 -3.41
C ILE A 100 -3.42 25.08 -3.82
N PHE A 101 -2.92 24.29 -2.86
CA PHE A 101 -1.93 23.25 -3.13
C PHE A 101 -2.51 22.05 -3.89
N VAL A 102 -3.74 21.63 -3.55
CA VAL A 102 -4.41 20.52 -4.24
C VAL A 102 -4.61 20.85 -5.72
N ASN A 103 -5.00 22.08 -6.03
CA ASN A 103 -5.17 22.54 -7.42
C ASN A 103 -3.83 22.58 -8.15
N SER A 104 -2.77 23.12 -7.54
CA SER A 104 -1.43 23.09 -8.14
C SER A 104 -0.93 21.67 -8.43
N ILE A 105 -1.13 20.73 -7.50
CA ILE A 105 -0.75 19.32 -7.69
C ILE A 105 -1.51 18.69 -8.86
N LYS A 106 -2.82 18.97 -9.00
CA LYS A 106 -3.61 18.53 -10.16
C LYS A 106 -3.12 19.16 -11.46
N THR A 107 -2.77 20.44 -11.47
CA THR A 107 -2.23 21.14 -12.64
C THR A 107 -0.89 20.56 -13.11
N LEU A 108 -0.08 20.03 -12.18
CA LEU A 108 1.16 19.31 -12.51
C LEU A 108 0.90 17.91 -13.12
N GLY A 109 -0.36 17.48 -13.23
CA GLY A 109 -0.74 16.20 -13.85
C GLY A 109 -0.97 15.06 -12.86
N PHE A 110 -0.82 15.27 -11.54
CA PHE A 110 -1.04 14.21 -10.58
C PHE A 110 -2.53 13.91 -10.35
N MET A 111 -2.90 12.63 -10.39
CA MET A 111 -4.21 12.18 -9.93
C MET A 111 -4.23 12.05 -8.40
N VAL A 112 -4.93 12.98 -7.74
CA VAL A 112 -5.11 12.97 -6.29
C VAL A 112 -6.10 11.88 -5.88
N ILE A 113 -5.72 11.02 -4.93
CA ILE A 113 -6.53 9.89 -4.43
C ILE A 113 -6.91 10.00 -2.94
N SER A 114 -6.57 11.11 -2.30
CA SER A 114 -6.92 11.39 -0.90
C SER A 114 -7.05 12.91 -0.65
N PRO A 115 -7.79 13.34 0.38
CA PRO A 115 -7.77 14.74 0.79
C PRO A 115 -6.41 15.13 1.37
N MET A 116 -6.01 16.39 1.19
CA MET A 116 -4.83 16.94 1.86
C MET A 116 -5.06 17.06 3.37
N THR A 117 -4.08 16.68 4.17
CA THR A 117 -4.14 16.72 5.65
C THR A 117 -2.88 17.32 6.25
N PHE A 118 -3.00 17.94 7.43
CA PHE A 118 -1.85 18.39 8.20
C PHE A 118 -1.13 17.21 8.88
N LEU A 119 0.20 17.28 8.99
CA LEU A 119 0.97 16.34 9.81
C LEU A 119 1.08 16.84 11.24
N ARG A 120 1.06 15.92 12.21
CA ARG A 120 1.31 16.24 13.63
C ARG A 120 2.73 16.78 13.82
N ALA A 121 2.89 17.64 14.83
CA ALA A 121 4.19 18.16 15.24
C ALA A 121 5.09 17.09 15.91
N GLY A 122 4.50 16.00 16.40
CA GLY A 122 5.25 14.89 17.02
C GLY A 122 5.87 15.28 18.36
N LEU A 123 5.22 16.18 19.10
CA LEU A 123 5.68 16.62 20.41
C LEU A 123 5.52 15.49 21.44
N PRO A 124 6.46 15.36 22.41
CA PRO A 124 6.31 14.43 23.53
C PRO A 124 5.19 14.89 24.47
N GLY A 125 4.54 13.94 25.13
CA GLY A 125 3.41 14.20 26.04
C GLY A 125 2.05 14.11 25.36
N GLY A 126 1.12 13.38 25.99
CA GLY A 126 -0.20 13.09 25.42
C GLY A 126 -1.07 14.33 25.23
N GLU A 127 -0.94 15.35 26.10
CA GLU A 127 -1.75 16.56 26.00
C GLU A 127 -1.51 17.36 24.69
N TYR A 128 -0.33 17.26 24.09
CA TYR A 128 0.03 17.98 22.86
C TYR A 128 -0.13 17.15 21.58
N ALA A 129 -0.72 15.95 21.66
CA ALA A 129 -0.93 15.08 20.49
C ALA A 129 -1.80 15.75 19.39
N HIS A 130 -2.58 16.76 19.76
CA HIS A 130 -3.43 17.53 18.85
C HIS A 130 -2.66 18.59 18.03
N VAL A 131 -1.42 18.93 18.39
CA VAL A 131 -0.65 20.00 17.72
C VAL A 131 -0.23 19.58 16.31
N LEU A 132 -0.49 20.47 15.35
CA LEU A 132 -0.18 20.30 13.93
C LEU A 132 1.15 20.99 13.57
N SER A 133 1.83 20.48 12.55
CA SER A 133 3.07 21.04 12.00
C SER A 133 2.82 21.83 10.72
N PHE A 134 3.84 22.55 10.25
CA PHE A 134 3.81 23.32 9.00
C PHE A 134 4.06 22.41 7.80
N ARG A 135 3.62 21.15 7.91
CA ARG A 135 3.74 20.12 6.90
C ARG A 135 2.37 19.57 6.57
N ARG A 136 2.15 19.35 5.29
CA ARG A 136 0.91 18.76 4.76
C ARG A 136 1.25 17.53 3.96
N GLN A 137 0.34 16.57 3.94
CA GLN A 137 0.47 15.37 3.13
C GLN A 137 -0.73 15.21 2.22
N ILE A 138 -0.50 14.58 1.09
CA ILE A 138 -1.54 14.08 0.19
C ILE A 138 -1.01 12.84 -0.53
N PHE A 139 -1.90 11.90 -0.81
CA PHE A 139 -1.61 10.73 -1.63
C PHE A 139 -2.11 10.94 -3.06
N VAL A 140 -1.26 10.57 -4.02
CA VAL A 140 -1.51 10.60 -5.46
C VAL A 140 -1.31 9.21 -6.05
N GLN A 141 -1.96 8.94 -7.18
CA GLN A 141 -1.66 7.75 -7.98
C GLN A 141 -0.19 7.82 -8.46
N PRO A 142 0.55 6.71 -8.48
CA PRO A 142 1.91 6.71 -9.02
C PRO A 142 1.80 6.93 -10.53
N ASP A 143 2.43 8.00 -11.01
CA ASP A 143 2.74 8.17 -12.42
C ASP A 143 4.25 8.18 -12.56
N ASP A 144 4.78 7.25 -13.37
CA ASP A 144 6.21 7.13 -13.62
C ASP A 144 6.73 8.23 -14.55
N ASN A 145 5.84 9.03 -15.15
CA ASN A 145 6.20 10.11 -16.08
C ASN A 145 6.33 11.49 -15.41
N ILE A 146 5.97 11.61 -14.13
CA ILE A 146 6.08 12.88 -13.41
C ILE A 146 7.17 12.76 -12.34
N GLU A 147 8.37 13.23 -12.69
CA GLU A 147 9.42 13.46 -11.71
C GLU A 147 9.12 14.74 -10.94
N LEU A 148 9.09 14.63 -9.62
CA LEU A 148 9.11 15.81 -8.75
C LEU A 148 10.56 16.34 -8.75
N PRO A 149 10.75 17.67 -8.85
CA PRO A 149 12.08 18.27 -8.77
C PRO A 149 12.76 18.05 -7.41
#